data_AF-A0A517N331-F1
#
_entry.id   AF-A0A517N331-F1
#
_cell.length_a   1.000
_cell.length_b   1.000
_cell.length_c   1.000
_cell.angle_alpha   90.00
_cell.angle_beta   90.00
_cell.angle_gamma   90.00
#
_symmetry.space_group_name_H-M   'P 1'
#
loop_
_entity.id
_entity.type
_entity.pdbx_description
1 polymer ?
#
loop_
_entity_poly.entity_id
_entity_poly.type
_entity_poly.pdbx_seq_one_letter_code
_entity_poly.pdbx_strand_id
1 'polypeptide(L)'
;MRFRLSTILYMFALLAAGMATFGAVGVIAAVYVAAVWLYLFRTGPPEPIQSLYKSTLAFTLGMVVAILYSGLASARSSSLRFGCCTNLRIHTLGLLTYESAYSTLPPAALTMKGGKDAYSWRLAIGPFLESSPLWSRYDWTKAYDDPANVAVTKVSFRGYCCPDADSELPNRTDYFAIIGPDTVWARERVQKPSDITDRHHQTIMLIEAGGRNTPWTKPVDLTMQEAMDLLTGKMPEAILHGDSQNRGIIFLRNTSYVNVAMADASVRTLSIPLDEATARALLTANGGEEIDEDALTQRRTTKRLNYRGIYGLSLFVLLALLPGFVLWYKKPEPTTDPIAAT
;
A
#
# COMPACT_ATOMS: atom_id res chain seq x y z
N MET A 1 46.84 15.01 14.88
CA MET A 1 45.62 15.68 14.36
C MET A 1 44.79 16.16 15.53
N ARG A 2 44.65 17.47 15.75
CA ARG A 2 43.69 17.98 16.76
C ARG A 2 42.30 17.96 16.13
N PHE A 3 41.47 16.97 16.49
CA PHE A 3 40.06 16.97 16.11
C PHE A 3 39.39 18.16 16.80
N ARG A 4 39.02 19.18 16.02
CA ARG A 4 38.21 20.29 16.54
C ARG A 4 36.79 19.76 16.77
N LEU A 5 36.20 20.12 17.91
CA LEU A 5 34.82 19.75 18.27
C LEU A 5 33.83 20.08 17.13
N SER A 6 34.07 21.16 16.39
CA SER A 6 33.29 21.58 15.23
C SER A 6 33.27 20.55 14.08
N THR A 7 34.37 19.83 13.83
CA THR A 7 34.43 18.81 12.77
C THR A 7 33.62 17.57 13.15
N ILE A 8 33.65 17.18 14.42
CA ILE A 8 32.86 16.07 14.93
C ILE A 8 31.36 16.44 14.86
N LEU A 9 30.99 17.63 15.31
CA LEU A 9 29.61 18.13 15.27
C LEU A 9 29.07 18.17 13.83
N TYR A 10 29.89 18.64 12.88
CA TYR A 10 29.56 18.64 11.45
C TYR A 10 29.28 17.24 10.91
N MET A 11 30.14 16.26 11.24
CA MET A 11 29.97 14.87 10.81
C MET A 11 28.66 14.27 11.31
N PHE A 12 28.34 14.50 12.59
CA PHE A 12 27.06 14.05 13.17
C PHE A 12 25.87 14.73 12.51
N ALA A 13 25.94 16.04 12.26
CA ALA A 13 24.87 16.78 11.58
C ALA A 13 24.64 16.28 10.15
N LEU A 14 25.72 16.04 9.39
CA LEU A 14 25.66 15.54 8.02
C LEU A 14 25.09 14.11 7.96
N LEU A 15 25.50 13.24 8.88
CA LEU A 15 24.96 11.89 9.01
C LEU A 15 23.47 11.91 9.38
N ALA A 16 23.09 12.71 10.36
CA ALA A 16 21.69 12.85 10.78
C ALA A 16 20.81 13.40 9.65
N ALA A 17 21.27 14.43 8.93
CA ALA A 17 20.55 15.00 7.79
C ALA A 17 20.45 13.99 6.63
N GLY A 18 21.51 13.23 6.36
CA GLY A 18 21.51 12.15 5.37
C GLY A 18 20.47 11.09 5.72
N MET A 19 20.52 10.56 6.95
CA MET A 19 19.56 9.56 7.44
C MET A 19 18.12 10.03 7.40
N ALA A 20 17.87 11.28 7.80
CA ALA A 20 16.52 11.85 7.81
C ALA A 20 15.93 11.98 6.40
N THR A 21 16.78 12.17 5.38
CA THR A 21 16.36 12.44 3.99
C THR A 21 16.30 11.18 3.15
N PHE A 22 17.29 10.30 3.28
CA PHE A 22 17.49 9.14 2.41
C PHE A 22 17.48 7.79 3.16
N GLY A 23 17.15 7.78 4.45
CA GLY A 23 17.18 6.57 5.28
C GLY A 23 18.61 5.99 5.41
N ALA A 24 18.73 4.66 5.41
CA ALA A 24 20.03 4.00 5.55
C ALA A 24 21.06 4.40 4.46
N VAL A 25 20.60 4.69 3.24
CA VAL A 25 21.45 5.16 2.13
C VAL A 25 22.05 6.54 2.43
N GLY A 26 21.37 7.34 3.23
CA GLY A 26 21.83 8.64 3.67
C GLY A 26 23.12 8.60 4.49
N VAL A 27 23.36 7.50 5.21
CA VAL A 27 24.63 7.27 5.91
C VAL A 27 25.78 7.16 4.91
N ILE A 28 25.58 6.37 3.85
CA ILE A 28 26.60 6.16 2.80
C ILE A 28 26.91 7.49 2.11
N ALA A 29 25.88 8.26 1.74
CA ALA A 29 26.05 9.57 1.13
C ALA A 29 26.81 10.54 2.06
N ALA A 30 26.47 10.59 3.35
CA ALA A 30 27.12 11.45 4.33
C ALA A 30 28.59 11.07 4.58
N VAL A 31 28.88 9.76 4.75
CA VAL A 31 30.26 9.25 4.89
C VAL A 31 31.09 9.58 3.65
N TYR A 32 30.51 9.42 2.46
CA TYR A 32 31.17 9.76 1.21
C TYR A 32 31.51 11.25 1.12
N VAL A 33 30.54 12.14 1.35
CA VAL A 33 30.75 13.60 1.35
C VAL A 33 31.82 13.99 2.37
N ALA A 34 31.80 13.41 3.56
CA ALA A 34 32.82 13.63 4.57
C ALA A 34 34.21 13.16 4.15
N ALA A 35 34.32 11.98 3.55
CA ALA A 35 35.59 11.43 3.07
C ALA A 35 36.20 12.30 1.96
N VAL A 36 35.36 12.79 1.03
CA VAL A 36 35.77 13.74 -0.01
C VAL A 36 36.32 15.02 0.61
N TRP A 37 35.61 15.62 1.57
CA TRP A 37 36.11 16.83 2.24
C TRP A 37 37.39 16.57 3.02
N LEU A 38 37.48 15.48 3.78
CA LEU A 38 38.69 15.11 4.52
C LEU A 38 39.89 14.88 3.58
N TYR A 39 39.65 14.32 2.39
CA TYR A 39 40.67 14.17 1.36
C TYR A 39 41.12 15.55 0.85
N LEU A 40 40.19 16.40 0.41
CA LEU A 40 40.48 17.75 -0.11
C LEU A 40 41.22 18.64 0.91
N PHE A 41 40.84 18.59 2.19
CA PHE A 41 41.52 19.35 3.25
C PHE A 41 42.92 18.80 3.57
N ARG A 42 43.18 17.50 3.32
CA ARG A 42 44.49 16.89 3.55
C ARG A 42 45.45 17.08 2.38
N THR A 43 44.96 17.07 1.14
CA THR A 43 45.81 17.13 -0.05
C THR A 43 46.23 18.54 -0.44
N GLY A 44 45.65 19.59 0.16
CA GLY A 44 45.80 20.96 -0.33
C GLY A 44 45.16 21.14 -1.72
N PRO A 45 45.03 22.38 -2.23
CA PRO A 45 44.39 22.62 -3.53
C PRO A 45 45.31 22.18 -4.69
N PRO A 46 44.91 21.23 -5.56
CA PRO A 46 45.67 20.90 -6.77
C PRO A 46 44.97 21.45 -8.03
N GLU A 47 45.74 21.61 -9.12
CA GLU A 47 45.38 22.14 -10.46
C GLU A 47 43.90 21.90 -10.87
N PRO A 48 43.10 22.96 -11.10
CA PRO A 48 41.74 23.08 -10.56
C PRO A 48 40.68 22.21 -11.24
N ILE A 49 40.95 21.71 -12.45
CA ILE A 49 39.91 21.17 -13.34
C ILE A 49 39.79 19.65 -13.23
N GLN A 50 40.88 18.95 -12.87
CA GLN A 50 40.89 17.49 -12.84
C GLN A 50 40.26 16.86 -11.58
N SER A 51 40.31 17.57 -10.45
CA SER A 51 39.66 17.11 -9.21
C SER A 51 38.14 17.32 -9.23
N LEU A 52 37.70 18.36 -9.93
CA LEU A 52 36.28 18.69 -10.10
C LEU A 52 35.54 17.66 -10.97
N TYR A 53 36.14 17.15 -12.06
CA TYR A 53 35.45 16.15 -12.89
C TYR A 53 35.28 14.80 -12.17
N LYS A 54 36.26 14.35 -11.38
CA LYS A 54 36.21 13.05 -10.69
C LYS A 54 35.15 13.06 -9.58
N SER A 55 35.04 14.16 -8.84
CA SER A 55 34.03 14.31 -7.79
C SER A 55 32.63 14.45 -8.37
N THR A 56 32.48 15.19 -9.48
CA THR A 56 31.21 15.32 -10.20
C THR A 56 30.74 13.97 -10.76
N LEU A 57 31.63 13.20 -11.38
CA LEU A 57 31.32 11.88 -11.94
C LEU A 57 30.88 10.87 -10.86
N ALA A 58 31.57 10.87 -9.72
CA ALA A 58 31.23 9.98 -8.61
C ALA A 58 29.92 10.39 -7.93
N PHE A 59 29.63 11.68 -7.83
CA PHE A 59 28.33 12.19 -7.37
C PHE A 59 27.21 11.75 -8.31
N THR A 60 27.37 11.89 -9.63
CA THR A 60 26.36 11.45 -10.61
C THR A 60 26.13 9.95 -10.56
N LEU A 61 27.19 9.14 -10.40
CA LEU A 61 27.09 7.69 -10.31
C LEU A 61 26.38 7.24 -9.02
N GLY A 62 26.68 7.87 -7.89
CA GLY A 62 25.98 7.63 -6.62
C GLY A 62 24.50 7.98 -6.69
N MET A 63 24.17 9.06 -7.41
CA MET A 63 22.78 9.46 -7.66
C MET A 63 22.03 8.43 -8.51
N VAL A 64 22.66 7.89 -9.56
CA VAL A 64 22.06 6.84 -10.41
C VAL A 64 21.83 5.55 -9.63
N VAL A 65 22.77 5.12 -8.78
CA VAL A 65 22.59 3.92 -7.93
C VAL A 65 21.47 4.10 -6.91
N ALA A 66 21.34 5.29 -6.32
CA ALA A 66 20.23 5.61 -5.42
C ALA A 66 18.86 5.57 -6.12
N ILE A 67 18.79 6.05 -7.38
CA ILE A 67 17.59 5.97 -8.21
C ILE A 67 17.24 4.49 -8.50
N LEU A 68 18.23 3.66 -8.86
CA LEU A 68 18.02 2.24 -9.17
C LEU A 68 17.52 1.44 -7.96
N TYR A 69 17.99 1.74 -6.74
CA TYR A 69 17.57 1.04 -5.53
C TYR A 69 16.10 1.31 -5.14
N SER A 70 15.59 2.53 -5.41
CA SER A 70 14.17 2.86 -5.17
C SER A 70 13.19 1.98 -5.96
N GLY A 71 13.63 1.42 -7.10
CA GLY A 71 12.84 0.48 -7.90
C GLY A 71 12.61 -0.90 -7.25
N LEU A 72 13.53 -1.38 -6.39
CA LEU A 72 13.41 -2.71 -5.77
C LEU A 72 12.35 -2.78 -4.66
N ALA A 73 12.13 -1.70 -3.91
CA ALA A 73 11.07 -1.66 -2.89
C ALA A 73 9.67 -1.72 -3.51
N SER A 74 9.48 -1.12 -4.69
CA SER A 74 8.22 -1.16 -5.45
C SER A 74 7.83 -2.57 -5.91
N ALA A 75 8.78 -3.50 -6.04
CA ALA A 75 8.50 -4.86 -6.50
C ALA A 75 7.83 -5.73 -5.42
N ARG A 76 8.20 -5.55 -4.14
CA ARG A 76 7.63 -6.34 -3.03
C ARG A 76 6.17 -5.98 -2.73
N SER A 77 5.85 -4.69 -2.72
CA SER A 77 4.47 -4.21 -2.53
C SER A 77 3.54 -4.62 -3.68
N SER A 78 4.08 -4.78 -4.89
CA SER A 78 3.33 -5.30 -6.05
C SER A 78 2.98 -6.79 -5.90
N SER A 79 3.87 -7.61 -5.30
CA SER A 79 3.65 -9.04 -5.09
C SER A 79 2.57 -9.35 -4.02
N LEU A 80 2.54 -8.58 -2.92
CA LEU A 80 1.52 -8.77 -1.88
C LEU A 80 0.10 -8.43 -2.37
N ARG A 81 -0.03 -7.35 -3.15
CA ARG A 81 -1.29 -6.97 -3.82
C ARG A 81 -1.79 -8.04 -4.77
N PHE A 82 -0.89 -8.67 -5.52
CA PHE A 82 -1.24 -9.79 -6.40
C PHE A 82 -1.85 -10.96 -5.61
N GLY A 83 -1.37 -11.21 -4.40
CA GLY A 83 -1.98 -12.18 -3.48
C GLY A 83 -3.42 -11.83 -3.10
N CYS A 84 -3.71 -10.57 -2.77
CA CYS A 84 -5.07 -10.15 -2.41
C CYS A 84 -6.04 -10.25 -3.61
N CYS A 85 -5.59 -9.84 -4.81
CA CYS A 85 -6.36 -10.03 -6.04
C CYS A 85 -6.62 -11.51 -6.36
N THR A 86 -5.63 -12.38 -6.11
CA THR A 86 -5.78 -13.82 -6.32
C THR A 86 -6.83 -14.41 -5.39
N ASN A 87 -6.81 -14.03 -4.10
CA ASN A 87 -7.81 -14.46 -3.14
C ASN A 87 -9.23 -14.02 -3.53
N LEU A 88 -9.42 -12.76 -3.93
CA LEU A 88 -10.71 -12.27 -4.47
C LEU A 88 -11.21 -13.12 -5.65
N ARG A 89 -10.30 -13.46 -6.56
CA ARG A 89 -10.64 -14.29 -7.74
C ARG A 89 -11.06 -15.70 -7.32
N ILE A 90 -10.34 -16.30 -6.37
CA ILE A 90 -10.66 -17.62 -5.80
C ILE A 90 -12.04 -17.60 -5.12
N HIS A 91 -12.34 -16.59 -4.31
CA HIS A 91 -13.65 -16.45 -3.65
C HIS A 91 -14.79 -16.31 -4.66
N THR A 92 -14.58 -15.50 -5.69
CA THR A 92 -15.60 -15.26 -6.71
C THR A 92 -15.83 -16.53 -7.55
N LEU A 93 -14.78 -17.27 -7.87
CA LEU A 93 -14.92 -18.58 -8.50
C LEU A 93 -15.66 -19.58 -7.58
N GLY A 94 -15.40 -19.54 -6.27
CA GLY A 94 -16.14 -20.32 -5.28
C GLY A 94 -17.63 -19.98 -5.25
N LEU A 95 -17.99 -18.70 -5.34
CA LEU A 95 -19.38 -18.25 -5.45
C LEU A 95 -20.07 -18.78 -6.72
N LEU A 96 -19.39 -18.70 -7.87
CA LEU A 96 -19.92 -19.23 -9.13
C LEU A 96 -20.01 -20.76 -9.13
N THR A 97 -19.07 -21.45 -8.49
CA THR A 97 -19.13 -22.92 -8.35
C THR A 97 -20.27 -23.34 -7.43
N TYR A 98 -20.51 -22.60 -6.35
CA TYR A 98 -21.68 -22.79 -5.49
C TYR A 98 -22.96 -22.59 -6.28
N GLU A 99 -23.06 -21.53 -7.08
CA GLU A 99 -24.22 -21.29 -7.93
C GLU A 99 -24.42 -22.41 -8.96
N SER A 100 -23.37 -22.89 -9.60
CA SER A 100 -23.46 -24.05 -10.51
C SER A 100 -23.96 -25.32 -9.82
N ALA A 101 -23.67 -25.50 -8.53
CA ALA A 101 -24.09 -26.68 -7.76
C ALA A 101 -25.52 -26.56 -7.20
N TYR A 102 -25.95 -25.36 -6.81
CA TYR A 102 -27.21 -25.12 -6.10
C TYR A 102 -28.23 -24.26 -6.89
N SER A 103 -27.89 -23.83 -8.11
CA SER A 103 -28.68 -22.91 -8.95
C SER A 103 -29.01 -21.57 -8.30
N THR A 104 -28.27 -21.20 -7.26
CA THR A 104 -28.39 -19.94 -6.52
C THR A 104 -27.04 -19.60 -5.90
N LEU A 105 -26.68 -18.31 -5.88
CA LEU A 105 -25.62 -17.77 -5.05
C LEU A 105 -25.97 -17.98 -3.57
N PRO A 106 -24.94 -18.12 -2.70
CA PRO A 106 -25.17 -18.22 -1.27
C PRO A 106 -25.71 -16.88 -0.74
N PRO A 107 -26.66 -16.87 0.20
CA PRO A 107 -27.02 -15.66 0.93
C PRO A 107 -25.81 -15.09 1.68
N ALA A 108 -25.70 -13.78 1.80
CA ALA A 108 -24.63 -13.16 2.59
C ALA A 108 -24.63 -13.64 4.05
N ALA A 109 -25.83 -13.74 4.61
CA ALA A 109 -26.11 -14.35 5.91
C ALA A 109 -27.20 -15.42 5.73
N LEU A 110 -26.88 -16.68 6.02
CA LEU A 110 -27.82 -17.80 5.98
C LEU A 110 -28.59 -17.98 7.30
N THR A 111 -29.80 -17.45 7.38
CA THR A 111 -30.62 -17.55 8.59
C THR A 111 -31.04 -18.99 8.88
N MET A 112 -30.72 -19.50 10.08
CA MET A 112 -31.18 -20.81 10.53
C MET A 112 -32.67 -20.81 10.90
N LYS A 113 -33.28 -22.01 10.87
CA LYS A 113 -34.66 -22.26 11.32
C LYS A 113 -34.76 -21.94 12.83
N GLY A 114 -35.22 -20.73 13.18
CA GLY A 114 -35.26 -20.24 14.57
C GLY A 114 -34.75 -18.80 14.77
N GLY A 115 -34.21 -18.15 13.73
CA GLY A 115 -34.02 -16.70 13.68
C GLY A 115 -32.92 -16.11 14.58
N LYS A 116 -32.03 -16.94 15.13
CA LYS A 116 -30.97 -16.52 16.07
C LYS A 116 -29.55 -16.62 15.49
N ASP A 117 -29.38 -16.03 14.32
CA ASP A 117 -28.10 -15.86 13.62
C ASP A 117 -27.62 -17.01 12.72
N ALA A 118 -26.98 -16.55 11.66
CA ALA A 118 -26.61 -17.25 10.45
C ALA A 118 -25.12 -17.62 10.42
N TYR A 119 -24.71 -18.50 9.51
CA TYR A 119 -23.31 -18.57 9.09
C TYR A 119 -23.07 -17.73 7.84
N SER A 120 -21.84 -17.24 7.68
CA SER A 120 -21.43 -16.42 6.53
C SER A 120 -21.45 -17.20 5.22
N TRP A 121 -21.70 -16.52 4.10
CA TRP A 121 -21.45 -17.03 2.74
C TRP A 121 -20.05 -17.65 2.58
N ARG A 122 -19.05 -17.14 3.32
CA ARG A 122 -17.68 -17.67 3.37
C ARG A 122 -17.62 -19.12 3.87
N LEU A 123 -18.47 -19.50 4.83
CA LEU A 123 -18.59 -20.90 5.26
C LEU A 123 -19.24 -21.75 4.15
N ALA A 124 -20.26 -21.22 3.46
CA ALA A 124 -20.96 -21.93 2.40
C ALA A 124 -20.07 -22.25 1.20
N ILE A 125 -19.17 -21.34 0.81
CA ILE A 125 -18.26 -21.57 -0.32
C ILE A 125 -16.97 -22.32 0.07
N GLY A 126 -16.64 -22.41 1.36
CA GLY A 126 -15.39 -23.03 1.85
C GLY A 126 -15.04 -24.39 1.22
N PRO A 127 -15.99 -25.34 1.13
CA PRO A 127 -15.76 -26.64 0.48
C PRO A 127 -15.35 -26.57 -1.00
N PHE A 128 -15.67 -25.46 -1.69
CA PHE A 128 -15.30 -25.22 -3.09
C PHE A 128 -13.94 -24.53 -3.23
N LEU A 129 -13.42 -23.93 -2.16
CA LEU A 129 -12.13 -23.24 -2.17
C LEU A 129 -10.97 -24.20 -1.86
N GLU A 130 -11.19 -25.13 -0.94
CA GLU A 130 -10.21 -26.14 -0.56
C GLU A 130 -10.85 -27.43 -0.07
N SER A 131 -10.16 -28.54 -0.34
CA SER A 131 -10.53 -29.87 0.16
C SER A 131 -9.99 -30.09 1.58
N SER A 132 -10.50 -29.32 2.55
CA SER A 132 -10.09 -29.39 3.94
C SER A 132 -11.04 -30.23 4.80
N PRO A 133 -10.53 -31.06 5.73
CA PRO A 133 -11.37 -31.78 6.69
C PRO A 133 -12.03 -30.84 7.72
N LEU A 134 -11.74 -29.53 7.67
CA LEU A 134 -12.38 -28.51 8.48
C LEU A 134 -13.90 -28.50 8.26
N TRP A 135 -14.34 -28.64 7.01
CA TRP A 135 -15.74 -28.48 6.63
C TRP A 135 -16.65 -29.58 7.18
N SER A 136 -16.13 -30.81 7.31
CA SER A 136 -16.89 -31.93 7.87
C SER A 136 -17.06 -31.88 9.40
N ARG A 137 -16.31 -30.98 10.07
CA ARG A 137 -16.38 -30.79 11.53
C ARG A 137 -17.35 -29.69 11.94
N TYR A 138 -17.82 -28.88 10.99
CA TYR A 138 -18.76 -27.80 11.28
C TYR A 138 -20.17 -28.37 11.47
N ASP A 139 -20.80 -28.06 12.60
CA ASP A 139 -22.18 -28.42 12.87
C ASP A 139 -23.11 -27.36 12.27
N TRP A 140 -23.65 -27.68 11.10
CA TRP A 140 -24.56 -26.81 10.34
C TRP A 140 -25.93 -26.61 11.01
N THR A 141 -26.22 -27.33 12.09
CA THR A 141 -27.44 -27.14 12.88
C THR A 141 -27.29 -26.07 13.97
N LYS A 142 -26.08 -25.56 14.16
CA LYS A 142 -25.72 -24.63 15.23
C LYS A 142 -25.12 -23.32 14.70
N ALA A 143 -25.18 -22.28 15.53
CA ALA A 143 -24.66 -20.97 15.19
C ALA A 143 -23.13 -20.99 15.04
N TYR A 144 -22.59 -19.98 14.37
CA TYR A 144 -21.15 -19.88 14.13
C TYR A 144 -20.33 -19.72 15.43
N ASP A 145 -20.93 -19.16 16.47
CA ASP A 145 -20.32 -18.92 17.78
C ASP A 145 -20.69 -19.97 18.84
N ASP A 146 -21.46 -21.00 18.47
CA ASP A 146 -21.80 -22.11 19.36
C ASP A 146 -20.52 -22.84 19.81
N PRO A 147 -20.39 -23.27 21.08
CA PRO A 147 -19.25 -24.02 21.57
C PRO A 147 -18.83 -25.23 20.71
N ALA A 148 -19.77 -25.87 20.01
CA ALA A 148 -19.49 -26.96 19.08
C ALA A 148 -18.71 -26.51 17.83
N ASN A 149 -18.90 -25.27 17.37
CA ASN A 149 -18.29 -24.71 16.17
C ASN A 149 -17.04 -23.86 16.46
N VAL A 150 -16.78 -23.47 17.71
CA VAL A 150 -15.63 -22.64 18.12
C VAL A 150 -14.28 -23.20 17.62
N ALA A 151 -14.12 -24.52 17.60
CA ALA A 151 -12.89 -25.15 17.12
C ALA A 151 -12.64 -24.89 15.63
N VAL A 152 -13.70 -24.81 14.82
CA VAL A 152 -13.63 -24.48 13.39
C VAL A 152 -13.45 -22.98 13.19
N THR A 153 -14.20 -22.15 13.93
CA THR A 153 -14.23 -20.70 13.70
C THR A 153 -12.98 -19.97 14.16
N LYS A 154 -12.18 -20.59 15.03
CA LYS A 154 -10.85 -20.08 15.43
C LYS A 154 -9.73 -20.44 14.46
N VAL A 155 -9.97 -21.31 13.47
CA VAL A 155 -8.95 -21.66 12.49
C VAL A 155 -8.61 -20.45 11.62
N SER A 156 -7.31 -20.18 11.49
CA SER A 156 -6.80 -19.17 10.57
C SER A 156 -6.91 -19.69 9.14
N PHE A 157 -7.71 -19.01 8.32
CA PHE A 157 -7.80 -19.29 6.90
C PHE A 157 -7.19 -18.14 6.10
N ARG A 158 -5.94 -18.33 5.66
CA ARG A 158 -5.19 -17.29 4.92
C ARG A 158 -5.88 -16.84 3.63
N GLY A 159 -6.70 -17.70 3.03
CA GLY A 159 -7.47 -17.34 1.84
C GLY A 159 -8.45 -16.20 2.08
N TYR A 160 -8.96 -16.02 3.30
CA TYR A 160 -9.89 -14.92 3.64
C TYR A 160 -9.19 -13.62 4.06
N CYS A 161 -7.86 -13.64 4.20
CA CYS A 161 -7.06 -12.47 4.57
C CYS A 161 -6.36 -11.88 3.34
N CYS A 162 -6.09 -10.58 3.34
CA CYS A 162 -5.18 -9.95 2.40
C CYS A 162 -3.75 -10.07 2.92
N PRO A 163 -2.80 -10.65 2.15
CA PRO A 163 -1.40 -10.74 2.54
C PRO A 163 -0.69 -9.40 2.82
N ASP A 164 -1.22 -8.29 2.32
CA ASP A 164 -0.69 -6.93 2.53
C ASP A 164 -1.25 -6.26 3.80
N ALA A 165 -2.27 -6.86 4.43
CA ALA A 165 -2.93 -6.30 5.60
C ALA A 165 -2.17 -6.63 6.90
N ASP A 166 -1.75 -5.61 7.63
CA ASP A 166 -1.27 -5.74 9.00
C ASP A 166 -2.46 -5.94 9.94
N SER A 167 -2.62 -7.13 10.53
CA SER A 167 -3.56 -7.32 11.63
C SER A 167 -3.21 -8.51 12.52
N GLU A 168 -3.57 -8.36 13.80
CA GLU A 168 -3.27 -9.26 14.90
C GLU A 168 -4.23 -10.46 14.98
N LEU A 169 -5.42 -10.39 14.38
CA LEU A 169 -6.40 -11.49 14.41
C LEU A 169 -6.11 -12.52 13.31
N PRO A 170 -5.85 -13.79 13.67
CA PRO A 170 -5.47 -14.83 12.70
C PRO A 170 -6.67 -15.39 11.92
N ASN A 171 -7.89 -15.31 12.45
CA ASN A 171 -9.11 -15.86 11.83
C ASN A 171 -10.02 -14.78 11.23
N ARG A 172 -9.48 -13.62 10.88
CA ARG A 172 -10.25 -12.52 10.28
C ARG A 172 -10.60 -12.77 8.81
N THR A 173 -11.39 -11.86 8.24
CA THR A 173 -11.57 -11.69 6.80
C THR A 173 -11.36 -10.24 6.39
N ASP A 174 -10.81 -10.06 5.19
CA ASP A 174 -10.58 -8.77 4.54
C ASP A 174 -11.41 -8.63 3.23
N TYR A 175 -12.24 -9.63 2.89
CA TYR A 175 -13.09 -9.64 1.69
C TYR A 175 -14.55 -9.71 2.09
N PHE A 176 -15.38 -8.80 1.60
CA PHE A 176 -16.76 -8.59 2.04
C PHE A 176 -17.75 -8.57 0.88
N ALA A 177 -18.95 -9.09 1.17
CA ALA A 177 -20.14 -8.81 0.38
C ALA A 177 -20.61 -7.37 0.62
N ILE A 178 -21.45 -6.85 -0.29
CA ILE A 178 -22.10 -5.54 -0.13
C ILE A 178 -23.59 -5.76 0.01
N ILE A 179 -24.13 -5.44 1.18
CA ILE A 179 -25.51 -5.68 1.58
C ILE A 179 -26.35 -4.44 1.30
N GLY A 180 -27.36 -4.61 0.45
CA GLY A 180 -28.34 -3.59 0.14
C GLY A 180 -29.42 -4.16 -0.79
N PRO A 181 -30.57 -3.47 -0.94
CA PRO A 181 -31.68 -3.93 -1.77
C PRO A 181 -31.37 -3.91 -3.28
N ASP A 182 -30.38 -3.13 -3.70
CA ASP A 182 -30.02 -2.94 -5.10
C ASP A 182 -28.68 -3.60 -5.46
N THR A 183 -28.05 -4.34 -4.54
CA THR A 183 -26.74 -4.97 -4.76
C THR A 183 -26.89 -6.40 -5.29
N VAL A 184 -25.78 -7.01 -5.71
CA VAL A 184 -25.72 -8.43 -6.11
C VAL A 184 -26.16 -9.38 -4.98
N TRP A 185 -26.13 -8.93 -3.73
CA TRP A 185 -26.49 -9.73 -2.55
C TRP A 185 -27.95 -9.52 -2.11
N ALA A 186 -28.73 -8.74 -2.85
CA ALA A 186 -30.16 -8.54 -2.62
C ALA A 186 -30.94 -9.82 -2.91
N ARG A 187 -31.13 -10.70 -1.91
CA ARG A 187 -31.69 -12.05 -2.08
C ARG A 187 -33.06 -12.09 -2.75
N GLU A 188 -33.88 -11.05 -2.56
CA GLU A 188 -35.20 -10.90 -3.17
C GLU A 188 -35.15 -10.64 -4.68
N ARG A 189 -34.02 -10.14 -5.18
CA ARG A 189 -33.83 -9.72 -6.57
C ARG A 189 -32.80 -10.56 -7.32
N VAL A 190 -31.64 -10.80 -6.72
CA VAL A 190 -30.53 -11.53 -7.31
C VAL A 190 -30.38 -12.86 -6.59
N GLN A 191 -30.71 -13.94 -7.29
CA GLN A 191 -30.47 -15.30 -6.82
C GLN A 191 -29.27 -15.91 -7.53
N LYS A 192 -29.02 -15.53 -8.79
CA LYS A 192 -27.94 -16.06 -9.62
C LYS A 192 -27.34 -14.95 -10.48
N PRO A 193 -26.11 -15.11 -11.02
CA PRO A 193 -25.47 -14.09 -11.86
C PRO A 193 -26.30 -13.64 -13.06
N SER A 194 -27.14 -14.53 -13.62
CA SER A 194 -28.01 -14.18 -14.76
C SER A 194 -29.18 -13.24 -14.40
N ASP A 195 -29.45 -13.01 -13.12
CA ASP A 195 -30.45 -12.03 -12.67
C ASP A 195 -29.89 -10.59 -12.64
N ILE A 196 -28.56 -10.43 -12.76
CA ILE A 196 -27.88 -9.14 -12.81
C ILE A 196 -28.15 -8.51 -14.18
N THR A 197 -28.83 -7.36 -14.21
CA THR A 197 -29.17 -6.67 -15.45
C THR A 197 -28.08 -5.70 -15.90
N ASP A 198 -27.28 -5.19 -14.95
CA ASP A 198 -26.13 -4.36 -15.24
C ASP A 198 -24.99 -5.19 -15.86
N ARG A 199 -24.02 -4.51 -16.45
CA ARG A 199 -22.87 -5.17 -17.05
C ARG A 199 -22.06 -5.89 -15.97
N HIS A 200 -21.90 -7.21 -16.09
CA HIS A 200 -21.18 -8.03 -15.09
C HIS A 200 -19.77 -7.54 -14.77
N HIS A 201 -19.03 -7.03 -15.76
CA HIS A 201 -17.68 -6.48 -15.59
C HIS A 201 -17.62 -5.09 -14.94
N GLN A 202 -18.77 -4.45 -14.74
CA GLN A 202 -18.95 -3.14 -14.07
C GLN A 202 -19.81 -3.24 -12.80
N THR A 203 -20.21 -4.45 -12.40
CA THR A 203 -20.96 -4.69 -11.15
C THR A 203 -20.06 -5.37 -10.13
N ILE A 204 -19.85 -4.76 -8.97
CA ILE A 204 -19.03 -5.32 -7.89
C ILE A 204 -19.80 -6.45 -7.19
N MET A 205 -19.16 -7.62 -7.10
CA MET A 205 -19.64 -8.78 -6.36
C MET A 205 -18.99 -8.87 -4.97
N LEU A 206 -17.68 -8.64 -4.86
CA LEU A 206 -16.95 -8.62 -3.58
C LEU A 206 -16.02 -7.41 -3.52
N ILE A 207 -15.85 -6.87 -2.32
CA ILE A 207 -14.96 -5.73 -2.05
C ILE A 207 -13.97 -6.06 -0.94
N GLU A 208 -12.74 -5.64 -1.13
CA GLU A 208 -11.72 -5.72 -0.09
C GLU A 208 -11.81 -4.53 0.88
N ALA A 209 -11.74 -4.81 2.18
CA ALA A 209 -11.72 -3.79 3.22
C ALA A 209 -10.92 -4.23 4.45
N GLY A 210 -10.20 -3.29 5.07
CA GLY A 210 -9.40 -3.51 6.26
C GLY A 210 -10.06 -3.00 7.55
N GLY A 211 -9.35 -3.16 8.68
CA GLY A 211 -9.64 -2.49 9.95
C GLY A 211 -10.83 -3.03 10.75
N ARG A 212 -11.64 -3.94 10.19
CA ARG A 212 -12.87 -4.43 10.84
C ARG A 212 -12.66 -5.62 11.77
N ASN A 213 -11.52 -6.31 11.71
CA ASN A 213 -11.20 -7.40 12.64
C ASN A 213 -12.30 -8.47 12.76
N THR A 214 -13.04 -8.71 11.68
CA THR A 214 -14.22 -9.56 11.66
C THR A 214 -13.81 -11.01 11.38
N PRO A 215 -14.17 -11.99 12.24
CA PRO A 215 -13.90 -13.39 11.95
C PRO A 215 -14.57 -13.83 10.65
N TRP A 216 -13.89 -14.64 9.83
CA TRP A 216 -14.41 -15.06 8.52
C TRP A 216 -15.71 -15.89 8.60
N THR A 217 -16.02 -16.49 9.75
CA THR A 217 -17.26 -17.26 9.95
C THR A 217 -18.46 -16.40 10.32
N LYS A 218 -18.22 -15.17 10.80
CA LYS A 218 -19.27 -14.27 11.26
C LYS A 218 -20.03 -13.71 10.05
N PRO A 219 -21.38 -13.77 10.01
CA PRO A 219 -22.20 -13.31 8.89
C PRO A 219 -22.35 -11.78 8.87
N VAL A 220 -21.24 -11.05 8.93
CA VAL A 220 -21.21 -9.58 8.88
C VAL A 220 -20.43 -9.14 7.67
N ASP A 221 -21.03 -8.24 6.91
CA ASP A 221 -20.54 -7.72 5.64
C ASP A 221 -20.73 -6.20 5.56
N LEU A 222 -20.31 -5.55 4.47
CA LEU A 222 -20.43 -4.10 4.34
C LEU A 222 -21.84 -3.74 3.91
N THR A 223 -22.43 -2.72 4.54
CA THR A 223 -23.63 -2.09 3.99
C THR A 223 -23.31 -1.30 2.73
N MET A 224 -24.31 -1.04 1.89
CA MET A 224 -24.19 -0.17 0.72
C MET A 224 -23.54 1.17 1.05
N GLN A 225 -23.90 1.78 2.19
CA GLN A 225 -23.34 3.06 2.62
C GLN A 225 -21.86 2.95 3.02
N GLU A 226 -21.47 1.91 3.75
CA GLU A 226 -20.06 1.70 4.12
C GLU A 226 -19.19 1.41 2.89
N ALA A 227 -19.71 0.64 1.92
CA ALA A 227 -19.01 0.40 0.66
C ALA A 227 -18.84 1.71 -0.15
N MET A 228 -19.88 2.56 -0.18
CA MET A 228 -19.81 3.91 -0.76
C MET A 228 -18.75 4.77 -0.07
N ASP A 229 -18.74 4.81 1.27
CA ASP A 229 -17.79 5.60 2.05
C ASP A 229 -16.35 5.11 1.86
N LEU A 230 -16.14 3.81 1.69
CA LEU A 230 -14.85 3.24 1.32
C LEU A 230 -14.41 3.68 -0.09
N LEU A 231 -15.26 3.50 -1.10
CA LEU A 231 -14.92 3.84 -2.50
C LEU A 231 -14.73 5.34 -2.73
N THR A 232 -15.44 6.18 -1.97
CA THR A 232 -15.33 7.65 -2.02
C THR A 232 -14.23 8.19 -1.09
N GLY A 233 -13.49 7.31 -0.40
CA GLY A 233 -12.34 7.68 0.44
C GLY A 233 -12.69 8.33 1.78
N LYS A 234 -13.95 8.24 2.23
CA LYS A 234 -14.43 8.71 3.53
C LYS A 234 -14.05 7.78 4.70
N MET A 235 -13.65 6.53 4.41
CA MET A 235 -13.16 5.54 5.38
C MET A 235 -11.67 5.19 5.15
N PRO A 236 -10.72 6.09 5.45
CA PRO A 236 -9.30 5.86 5.18
C PRO A 236 -8.69 4.68 5.95
N GLU A 237 -9.23 4.35 7.13
CA GLU A 237 -8.80 3.24 7.99
C GLU A 237 -9.14 1.85 7.41
N ALA A 238 -10.13 1.78 6.51
CA ALA A 238 -10.54 0.55 5.85
C ALA A 238 -9.76 0.31 4.54
N ILE A 239 -8.90 1.23 4.12
CA ILE A 239 -8.08 1.11 2.91
C ILE A 239 -6.81 0.30 3.24
N LEU A 240 -6.71 -0.91 2.69
CA LEU A 240 -5.54 -1.77 2.87
C LEU A 240 -4.36 -1.38 1.98
N HIS A 241 -4.65 -0.88 0.77
CA HIS A 241 -3.61 -0.60 -0.21
C HIS A 241 -3.42 0.89 -0.43
N GLY A 242 -2.29 1.39 0.06
CA GLY A 242 -1.80 2.74 -0.23
C GLY A 242 -0.37 2.69 -0.77
N ASP A 243 -0.02 3.64 -1.62
CA ASP A 243 1.39 3.89 -1.98
C ASP A 243 2.12 4.62 -0.84
N SER A 244 2.11 4.04 0.37
CA SER A 244 2.73 4.63 1.56
C SER A 244 4.27 4.61 1.50
N GLN A 245 4.83 3.82 0.57
CA GLN A 245 6.27 3.65 0.38
C GLN A 245 6.87 4.62 -0.65
N ASN A 246 6.09 5.19 -1.56
CA ASN A 246 6.58 6.17 -2.53
C ASN A 246 6.56 7.59 -1.93
N ARG A 247 7.25 7.73 -0.79
CA ARG A 247 7.54 9.02 -0.16
C ARG A 247 8.60 9.72 -0.98
N GLY A 248 8.19 10.38 -2.07
CA GLY A 248 9.08 11.27 -2.79
C GLY A 248 9.65 12.32 -1.81
N ILE A 249 10.91 12.71 -2.03
CA ILE A 249 11.60 13.68 -1.17
C ILE A 249 10.85 15.02 -1.14
N ILE A 250 10.24 15.40 -2.27
CA ILE A 250 9.54 16.68 -2.44
C ILE A 250 8.02 16.50 -2.39
N PHE A 251 7.49 15.44 -2.99
CA PHE A 251 6.06 15.18 -3.05
C PHE A 251 5.74 13.81 -2.45
N LEU A 252 4.80 13.78 -1.51
CA LEU A 252 4.10 12.56 -1.14
C LEU A 252 3.06 12.26 -2.21
N ARG A 253 3.12 11.05 -2.78
CA ARG A 253 2.06 10.52 -3.64
C ARG A 253 1.23 9.55 -2.81
N ASN A 254 0.11 10.02 -2.30
CA ASN A 254 -0.86 9.10 -1.70
C ASN A 254 -1.80 8.66 -2.82
N THR A 255 -1.53 7.47 -3.35
CA THR A 255 -2.51 6.78 -4.18
C THR A 255 -3.07 5.64 -3.35
N SER A 256 -4.36 5.69 -3.11
CA SER A 256 -5.09 4.66 -2.41
C SER A 256 -5.83 3.81 -3.43
N TYR A 257 -5.88 2.51 -3.18
CA TYR A 257 -6.53 1.57 -4.06
C TYR A 257 -7.36 0.59 -3.25
N VAL A 258 -8.41 0.08 -3.87
CA VAL A 258 -9.25 -0.99 -3.33
C VAL A 258 -9.38 -2.05 -4.40
N ASN A 259 -9.13 -3.32 -4.04
CA ASN A 259 -9.39 -4.43 -4.95
C ASN A 259 -10.86 -4.85 -4.82
N VAL A 260 -11.47 -5.12 -5.97
CA VAL A 260 -12.85 -5.57 -6.07
C VAL A 260 -12.92 -6.76 -7.02
N ALA A 261 -13.79 -7.71 -6.72
CA ALA A 261 -14.19 -8.71 -7.69
C ALA A 261 -15.51 -8.29 -8.33
N MET A 262 -15.57 -8.39 -9.64
CA MET A 262 -16.73 -8.07 -10.44
C MET A 262 -17.61 -9.31 -10.62
N ALA A 263 -18.85 -9.13 -11.04
CA ALA A 263 -19.82 -10.21 -11.23
C ALA A 263 -19.45 -11.18 -12.38
N ASP A 264 -18.51 -10.80 -13.27
CA ASP A 264 -17.93 -11.66 -14.31
C ASP A 264 -16.71 -12.46 -13.81
N ALA A 265 -16.42 -12.44 -12.51
CA ALA A 265 -15.22 -13.01 -11.87
C ALA A 265 -13.88 -12.38 -12.29
N SER A 266 -13.90 -11.26 -13.01
CA SER A 266 -12.71 -10.41 -13.14
C SER A 266 -12.42 -9.70 -11.81
N VAL A 267 -11.15 -9.44 -11.55
CA VAL A 267 -10.71 -8.66 -10.38
C VAL A 267 -10.09 -7.38 -10.89
N ARG A 268 -10.52 -6.26 -10.30
CA ARG A 268 -10.06 -4.92 -10.65
C ARG A 268 -9.52 -4.20 -9.43
N THR A 269 -8.51 -3.38 -9.65
CA THR A 269 -7.95 -2.48 -8.63
C THR A 269 -8.41 -1.07 -8.93
N LEU A 270 -9.30 -0.54 -8.10
CA LEU A 270 -9.88 0.80 -8.29
C LEU A 270 -9.00 1.84 -7.61
N SER A 271 -8.72 2.94 -8.30
CA SER A 271 -8.07 4.11 -7.69
C SER A 271 -9.11 4.97 -6.99
N ILE A 272 -8.96 5.18 -5.68
CA ILE A 272 -9.91 5.96 -4.87
C ILE A 272 -9.30 7.32 -4.49
N PRO A 273 -10.11 8.38 -4.28
CA PRO A 273 -11.57 8.38 -4.20
C PRO A 273 -12.27 8.40 -5.57
N LEU A 274 -13.36 7.64 -5.68
CA LEU A 274 -14.31 7.70 -6.80
C LEU A 274 -15.38 8.76 -6.54
N ASP A 275 -16.01 9.22 -7.62
CA ASP A 275 -17.17 10.10 -7.54
C ASP A 275 -18.38 9.29 -7.06
N GLU A 276 -19.28 9.89 -6.27
CA GLU A 276 -20.38 9.16 -5.62
C GLU A 276 -21.30 8.44 -6.64
N ALA A 277 -21.53 9.05 -7.81
CA ALA A 277 -22.33 8.44 -8.87
C ALA A 277 -21.67 7.16 -9.40
N THR A 278 -20.37 7.20 -9.69
CA THR A 278 -19.60 6.03 -10.16
C THR A 278 -19.51 4.95 -9.09
N ALA A 279 -19.26 5.33 -7.84
CA ALA A 279 -19.22 4.37 -6.72
C ALA A 279 -20.58 3.67 -6.56
N ARG A 280 -21.69 4.40 -6.66
CA ARG A 280 -23.04 3.83 -6.59
C ARG A 280 -23.32 2.88 -7.74
N ALA A 281 -23.04 3.31 -8.97
CA ALA A 281 -23.25 2.50 -10.17
C ALA A 281 -22.48 1.17 -10.12
N LEU A 282 -21.24 1.19 -9.60
CA LEU A 282 -20.46 -0.04 -9.42
C LEU A 282 -21.04 -1.00 -8.37
N LEU A 283 -21.80 -0.50 -7.39
CA LEU A 283 -22.34 -1.31 -6.29
C LEU A 283 -23.76 -1.82 -6.55
N THR A 284 -24.46 -1.27 -7.54
CA THR A 284 -25.80 -1.70 -7.95
C THR A 284 -25.75 -2.81 -8.98
N ALA A 285 -26.70 -3.74 -8.94
CA ALA A 285 -26.84 -4.83 -9.91
C ALA A 285 -27.85 -4.52 -11.04
N ASN A 286 -28.57 -3.39 -10.93
CA ASN A 286 -29.68 -3.03 -11.80
C ASN A 286 -29.92 -1.51 -11.94
N GLY A 287 -28.88 -0.70 -11.79
CA GLY A 287 -28.98 0.75 -11.94
C GLY A 287 -29.03 1.21 -13.41
N GLY A 288 -28.49 0.41 -14.33
CA GLY A 288 -28.50 0.68 -15.77
C GLY A 288 -27.58 1.82 -16.22
N GLU A 289 -26.78 2.38 -15.31
CA GLU A 289 -25.84 3.44 -15.65
C GLU A 289 -24.66 2.91 -16.47
N GLU A 290 -24.13 3.76 -17.34
CA GLU A 290 -22.90 3.48 -18.08
C GLU A 290 -21.72 4.13 -17.34
N ILE A 291 -20.72 3.31 -17.01
CA ILE A 291 -19.53 3.76 -16.30
C ILE A 291 -18.40 3.97 -17.31
N ASP A 292 -17.80 5.15 -17.26
CA ASP A 292 -16.58 5.47 -17.99
C ASP A 292 -15.41 4.64 -17.44
N GLU A 293 -14.94 3.68 -18.25
CA GLU A 293 -13.82 2.80 -17.93
C GLU A 293 -12.49 3.55 -17.77
N ASP A 294 -12.31 4.66 -18.49
CA ASP A 294 -11.10 5.47 -18.39
C ASP A 294 -11.04 6.13 -17.00
N ALA A 295 -12.18 6.54 -16.46
CA ALA A 295 -12.28 7.09 -15.11
C ALA A 295 -11.92 6.09 -14.01
N LEU A 296 -12.14 4.78 -14.23
CA LEU A 296 -11.80 3.71 -13.27
C LEU A 296 -10.29 3.41 -13.24
N THR A 297 -9.61 3.58 -14.36
CA THR A 297 -8.17 3.30 -14.51
C THR A 297 -7.30 4.53 -14.29
N GLN A 298 -7.87 5.74 -14.34
CA GLN A 298 -7.13 6.96 -14.15
C GLN A 298 -6.57 7.05 -12.73
N ARG A 299 -5.24 7.09 -12.64
CA ARG A 299 -4.52 7.15 -11.36
C ARG A 299 -4.74 8.51 -10.69
N ARG A 300 -5.72 8.61 -9.79
CA ARG A 300 -5.98 9.80 -8.98
C ARG A 300 -4.88 9.97 -7.91
N THR A 301 -3.78 10.61 -8.30
CA THR A 301 -2.66 10.91 -7.38
C THR A 301 -2.91 12.22 -6.65
N THR A 302 -3.14 12.15 -5.33
CA THR A 302 -3.08 13.37 -4.50
C THR A 302 -1.61 13.68 -4.23
N LYS A 303 -1.14 14.84 -4.73
CA LYS A 303 0.21 15.34 -4.45
C LYS A 303 0.14 16.22 -3.21
N ARG A 304 0.82 15.82 -2.14
CA ARG A 304 1.05 16.68 -0.97
C ARG A 304 2.53 17.01 -0.86
N LEU A 305 2.87 18.23 -0.46
CA LEU A 305 4.26 18.60 -0.22
C LEU A 305 4.81 17.81 0.96
N ASN A 306 5.97 17.17 0.76
CA ASN A 306 6.69 16.46 1.81
C ASN A 306 7.61 17.44 2.55
N TYR A 307 7.07 18.27 3.43
CA TYR A 307 7.89 19.25 4.16
C TYR A 307 9.07 18.62 4.91
N ARG A 308 8.89 17.43 5.48
CA ARG A 308 9.97 16.70 6.15
C ARG A 308 11.11 16.34 5.18
N GLY A 309 10.77 15.80 4.01
CA GLY A 309 11.76 15.47 2.98
C GLY A 309 12.43 16.72 2.38
N ILE A 310 11.67 17.80 2.19
CA ILE A 310 12.18 19.09 1.71
C ILE A 310 13.19 19.67 2.71
N TYR A 311 12.82 19.81 3.99
CA TYR A 311 13.73 20.34 5.01
C TYR A 311 14.96 19.46 5.20
N GLY A 312 14.79 18.13 5.18
CA GLY A 312 15.91 17.18 5.23
C GLY A 312 16.89 17.37 4.07
N LEU A 313 16.36 17.43 2.84
CA LEU A 313 17.17 17.63 1.64
C LEU A 313 17.89 18.98 1.67
N SER A 314 17.19 20.06 1.98
CA SER A 314 17.79 21.40 2.08
C SER A 314 18.90 21.43 3.11
N LEU A 315 18.69 20.86 4.30
CA LEU A 315 19.70 20.79 5.35
C LEU A 315 20.92 19.94 4.93
N PHE A 316 20.69 18.79 4.29
CA PHE A 316 21.76 17.93 3.80
C PHE A 316 22.61 18.63 2.74
N VAL A 317 21.99 19.31 1.77
CA VAL A 317 22.70 20.07 0.72
C VAL A 317 23.51 21.21 1.34
N LEU A 318 22.93 21.97 2.26
CA LEU A 318 23.64 23.07 2.94
C LEU A 318 24.86 22.55 3.69
N LEU A 319 24.72 21.46 4.45
CA LEU A 319 25.84 20.85 5.17
C LEU A 319 26.89 20.30 4.20
N ALA A 320 26.48 19.61 3.14
CA ALA A 320 27.41 19.04 2.17
C ALA A 320 28.30 20.10 1.49
N LEU A 321 27.80 21.33 1.32
CA LEU A 321 28.53 22.43 0.68
C LEU A 321 29.28 23.34 1.67
N LEU A 322 28.92 23.31 2.96
CA LEU A 322 29.44 24.22 3.98
C LEU A 322 30.98 24.28 4.07
N PRO A 323 31.73 23.16 3.97
CA PRO A 323 33.19 23.23 4.04
C PRO A 323 33.85 23.90 2.82
N GLY A 324 33.17 23.91 1.67
CA GLY A 324 33.65 24.58 0.45
C GLY A 324 33.70 26.10 0.61
N PHE A 325 32.73 26.68 1.32
CA PHE A 325 32.74 28.11 1.66
C PHE A 325 33.95 28.48 2.53
N VAL A 326 34.34 27.61 3.47
CA VAL A 326 35.51 27.83 4.34
C VAL A 326 36.81 27.82 3.55
N LEU A 327 36.93 26.93 2.57
CA LEU A 327 38.10 26.91 1.68
C LEU A 327 38.16 28.13 0.77
N TRP A 328 37.02 28.59 0.25
CA TRP A 328 36.96 29.74 -0.64
C TRP A 328 37.28 31.06 0.06
N TYR A 329 36.91 31.20 1.34
CA TYR A 329 37.18 32.41 2.12
C TYR A 329 38.62 32.50 2.65
N LYS A 330 39.38 31.41 2.60
CA LYS A 330 40.79 31.39 3.01
C LYS A 330 41.62 32.08 1.91
N LYS A 331 41.83 33.39 2.04
CA LYS A 331 42.75 34.15 1.16
C LYS A 331 44.13 33.48 1.19
N PRO A 332 44.82 33.35 0.04
CA PRO A 332 46.23 32.97 0.04
C PRO A 332 47.00 33.99 0.88
N GLU A 333 47.76 33.51 1.86
CA GLU A 333 48.70 34.38 2.57
C GLU A 333 49.70 34.94 1.55
N PRO A 334 49.97 36.25 1.55
CA PRO A 334 51.01 36.80 0.69
C PRO A 334 52.33 36.13 1.07
N THR A 335 52.95 35.45 0.10
CA THR A 335 54.29 34.89 0.23
C THR A 335 55.25 36.03 0.55
N THR A 336 55.68 36.14 1.81
CA THR A 336 56.80 37.01 2.16
C THR A 336 58.07 36.33 1.66
N ASP A 337 58.54 36.73 0.49
CA ASP A 337 59.86 36.36 0.00
C ASP A 337 60.94 36.93 0.93
N PRO A 338 61.79 36.10 1.55
CA PRO A 338 62.88 36.58 2.39
C PRO A 338 64.12 36.81 1.53
N ILE A 339 64.07 37.70 0.53
CA ILE A 339 65.28 38.17 -0.17
C ILE A 339 65.12 39.65 -0.53
N ALA A 340 65.38 40.52 0.46
CA ALA A 340 65.84 41.90 0.24
C ALA A 340 66.30 42.52 1.58
N ALA A 341 67.44 42.05 2.10
CA ALA A 341 68.24 42.84 3.01
C ALA A 341 69.70 42.64 2.58
N THR A 342 70.13 43.60 1.76
CA THR A 342 71.49 44.08 1.44
C THR A 342 72.68 43.35 2.05
#